data_AF-M7SH29-F1
#
_entry.id   AF-M7SH29-F1
#
_cell.length_a   1.000
_cell.length_b   1.000
_cell.length_c   1.000
_cell.angle_alpha   90.00
_cell.angle_beta   90.00
_cell.angle_gamma   90.00
#
_symmetry.space_group_name_H-M   'P 1'
#
loop_
_entity.id
_entity.type
_entity.pdbx_description
1 polymer ?
#
loop_
_entity_poly.entity_id
_entity_poly.type
_entity_poly.pdbx_seq_one_letter_code
_entity_poly.pdbx_strand_id
1 'polypeptide(L)'
;MPSLKAIFTVGLLATANLAAGHAAIVSATGDAGGSGMALGIDTSTPRDGTRRRPFQQDSTRFRGDQEDTIGETIGEGDNDLEQGTQAILAETGDQLPQISAGGEIQMTLHQVNSDGAGPYTCEINADGSAETWTAIQVTQSPPGDDSRDRDGEATDFPLNAAIPAGQECTGTVAGEENVCLVRCMNDARAGPFGGVVPVQLANNANGNGNANGNANGNTNANGNANGNANGNTNANTGNANGNTNANAGTGNTNGNTNTNTNTGNTGTGNTGNDDDAGNTSSSNGNDSTNNNNNDEDDDEDEDEEDEDTANKRRELSSPLKRNATTFNIMLKRQPILRRREY
;
A
#
# COMPACT_ATOMS: atom_id res chain seq x y z
N MET A 1 -11.92 65.12 -44.44
CA MET A 1 -11.43 63.76 -44.75
C MET A 1 -10.96 63.15 -43.44
N PRO A 2 -11.55 62.05 -42.96
CA PRO A 2 -11.14 61.44 -41.69
C PRO A 2 -9.81 60.70 -41.88
N SER A 3 -8.90 60.85 -40.91
CA SER A 3 -7.67 60.06 -40.85
C SER A 3 -7.81 59.04 -39.73
N LEU A 4 -8.20 57.81 -40.08
CA LEU A 4 -8.06 56.69 -39.16
C LEU A 4 -6.56 56.49 -38.89
N LYS A 5 -6.18 56.51 -37.62
CA LYS A 5 -5.00 55.76 -37.14
C LYS A 5 -5.50 54.77 -36.11
N ALA A 6 -5.69 53.53 -36.59
CA ALA A 6 -6.15 52.42 -35.77
C ALA A 6 -5.14 52.13 -34.66
N ILE A 7 -5.65 51.88 -33.46
CA ILE A 7 -4.88 51.38 -32.34
C ILE A 7 -4.68 49.88 -32.58
N PHE A 8 -3.44 49.45 -32.82
CA PHE A 8 -3.09 48.03 -32.83
C PHE A 8 -2.58 47.63 -31.44
N THR A 9 -3.51 47.30 -30.55
CA THR A 9 -3.23 46.48 -29.36
C THR A 9 -3.13 45.02 -29.81
N VAL A 10 -1.92 44.54 -30.07
CA VAL A 10 -1.67 43.10 -30.22
C VAL A 10 -1.73 42.48 -28.83
N GLY A 11 -2.88 41.88 -28.51
CA GLY A 11 -3.03 41.07 -27.31
C GLY A 11 -2.32 39.73 -27.53
N LEU A 12 -1.21 39.51 -26.84
CA LEU A 12 -0.61 38.19 -26.75
C LEU A 12 -1.49 37.33 -25.83
N LEU A 13 -2.44 36.61 -26.42
CA LEU A 13 -3.05 35.46 -25.75
C LEU A 13 -1.96 34.39 -25.64
N ALA A 14 -1.28 34.37 -24.49
CA ALA A 14 -0.55 33.19 -24.08
C ALA A 14 -1.60 32.12 -23.75
N THR A 15 -1.81 31.20 -24.70
CA THR A 15 -2.42 29.90 -24.41
C THR A 15 -1.51 29.18 -23.44
N ALA A 16 -1.72 29.40 -22.15
CA ALA A 16 -1.15 28.55 -21.13
C ALA A 16 -1.78 27.17 -21.35
N ASN A 17 -1.04 26.26 -21.96
CA ASN A 17 -1.37 24.84 -21.94
C ASN A 17 -1.63 24.50 -20.47
N LEU A 18 -2.89 24.19 -20.15
CA LEU A 18 -3.25 23.73 -18.82
C LEU A 18 -2.56 22.38 -18.68
N ALA A 19 -1.37 22.39 -18.10
CA ALA A 19 -0.68 21.19 -17.66
C ALA A 19 -1.65 20.48 -16.71
N ALA A 20 -2.27 19.42 -17.21
CA ALA A 20 -2.99 18.49 -16.38
C ALA A 20 -1.92 17.75 -15.58
N GLY A 21 -1.78 18.08 -14.30
CA GLY A 21 -0.87 17.39 -13.40
C GLY A 21 -1.33 15.97 -13.12
N HIS A 22 -0.41 15.09 -12.76
CA HIS A 22 -0.74 13.67 -12.57
C HIS A 22 0.29 12.95 -11.72
N ALA A 23 -0.22 12.13 -10.81
CA ALA A 23 0.50 11.09 -10.11
C ALA A 23 -0.45 9.92 -9.82
N ALA A 24 0.11 8.76 -9.53
CA ALA A 24 -0.62 7.52 -9.30
C ALA A 24 0.02 6.73 -8.15
N ILE A 25 -0.77 6.27 -7.18
CA ILE A 25 -0.26 5.37 -6.11
C ILE A 25 -0.25 3.94 -6.65
N VAL A 26 0.86 3.58 -7.30
CA VAL A 26 1.01 2.34 -8.08
C VAL A 26 1.34 1.10 -7.26
N SER A 27 1.77 1.26 -6.00
CA SER A 27 1.84 0.15 -5.04
C SER A 27 1.70 0.63 -3.60
N ALA A 28 1.22 -0.28 -2.75
CA ALA A 28 1.04 -0.09 -1.32
C ALA A 28 1.33 -1.39 -0.56
N THR A 29 1.93 -1.26 0.62
CA THR A 29 2.21 -2.34 1.57
C THR A 29 1.98 -1.81 2.98
N GLY A 30 1.33 -2.58 3.84
CA GLY A 30 1.19 -2.25 5.25
C GLY A 30 2.33 -2.81 6.08
N ASP A 31 2.54 -2.29 7.29
CA ASP A 31 3.61 -2.75 8.19
C ASP A 31 3.49 -4.23 8.62
N ALA A 32 2.31 -4.85 8.45
CA ALA A 32 2.08 -6.29 8.64
C ALA A 32 2.04 -7.10 7.33
N GLY A 33 2.33 -6.48 6.18
CA GLY A 33 2.41 -7.11 4.86
C GLY A 33 1.23 -6.78 3.93
N GLY A 34 0.86 -7.75 3.09
CA GLY A 34 -0.12 -7.58 2.01
C GLY A 34 0.37 -6.68 0.86
N SER A 35 -0.41 -6.60 -0.20
CA SER A 35 -0.10 -5.82 -1.39
C SER A 35 -1.35 -5.18 -1.99
N GLY A 36 -1.22 -3.94 -2.44
CA GLY A 36 -2.29 -3.19 -3.07
C GLY A 36 -1.77 -2.01 -3.87
N MET A 37 -2.68 -1.13 -4.27
CA MET A 37 -2.47 0.11 -5.01
C MET A 37 -3.69 1.01 -4.78
N ALA A 38 -3.73 2.22 -5.34
CA ALA A 38 -4.96 3.01 -5.29
C ALA A 38 -6.08 2.43 -6.15
N LEU A 39 -7.33 2.79 -5.81
CA LEU A 39 -8.48 2.63 -6.70
C LEU A 39 -8.23 3.33 -8.04
N GLY A 40 -8.75 2.75 -9.12
CA GLY A 40 -8.63 3.28 -10.48
C GLY A 40 -7.32 2.96 -11.21
N ILE A 41 -6.32 2.39 -10.54
CA ILE A 41 -5.02 2.02 -11.14
C ILE A 41 -5.18 0.91 -12.18
N ASP A 42 -4.69 1.15 -13.40
CA ASP A 42 -4.51 0.15 -14.45
C ASP A 42 -3.00 -0.15 -14.58
N THR A 43 -2.61 -1.39 -14.35
CA THR A 43 -1.21 -1.84 -14.45
C THR A 43 -0.71 -1.93 -15.89
N SER A 44 -1.61 -1.86 -16.88
CA SER A 44 -1.30 -1.78 -18.30
C SER A 44 -1.02 -0.35 -18.80
N THR A 45 -1.38 0.69 -18.04
CA THR A 45 -1.06 2.09 -18.34
C THR A 45 0.46 2.29 -18.33
N PRO A 46 1.10 2.64 -19.46
CA PRO A 46 2.51 3.02 -19.49
C PRO A 46 2.71 4.29 -18.67
N ARG A 47 3.82 4.42 -17.94
CA ARG A 47 4.12 5.59 -17.08
C ARG A 47 5.51 6.18 -17.35
N ASP A 48 6.07 5.88 -18.50
CA ASP A 48 7.40 6.28 -18.97
C ASP A 48 7.39 7.61 -19.76
N GLY A 49 6.39 8.48 -19.55
CA GLY A 49 6.27 9.75 -20.24
C GLY A 49 5.22 10.71 -19.66
N THR A 50 5.20 11.94 -20.18
CA THR A 50 4.50 13.10 -19.57
C THR A 50 3.28 13.62 -20.37
N ARG A 51 2.84 12.88 -21.40
CA ARG A 51 1.63 13.22 -22.19
C ARG A 51 0.35 12.64 -21.55
N ARG A 52 -0.76 13.40 -21.62
CA ARG A 52 -2.09 13.00 -21.09
C ARG A 52 -2.54 11.60 -21.53
N ARG A 53 -2.30 11.25 -22.79
CA ARG A 53 -2.48 9.90 -23.33
C ARG A 53 -1.14 9.39 -23.85
N PRO A 54 -0.74 8.13 -23.55
CA PRO A 54 -1.42 7.17 -22.68
C PRO A 54 -1.10 7.37 -21.18
N PHE A 55 -0.12 8.20 -20.81
CA PHE A 55 0.60 8.00 -19.55
C PHE A 55 -0.13 8.36 -18.25
N GLN A 56 -1.33 8.94 -18.35
CA GLN A 56 -2.02 9.61 -17.24
C GLN A 56 -3.46 9.11 -17.07
N GLN A 57 -3.84 8.01 -17.75
CA GLN A 57 -5.23 7.57 -17.80
C GLN A 57 -5.79 7.18 -16.42
N ASP A 58 -4.97 6.60 -15.54
CA ASP A 58 -5.38 6.14 -14.20
C ASP A 58 -4.87 6.99 -13.03
N SER A 59 -4.32 8.16 -13.34
CA SER A 59 -3.92 9.13 -12.30
C SER A 59 -5.19 9.73 -11.68
N THR A 60 -5.48 9.38 -10.43
CA THR A 60 -6.68 9.85 -9.74
C THR A 60 -6.59 11.34 -9.41
N ARG A 61 -7.66 12.07 -9.69
CA ARG A 61 -7.88 13.48 -9.30
C ARG A 61 -9.06 13.61 -8.33
N PHE A 62 -8.98 14.57 -7.41
CA PHE A 62 -10.07 14.94 -6.50
C PHE A 62 -10.51 16.37 -6.79
N ARG A 63 -11.58 16.56 -7.56
CA ARG A 63 -12.03 17.90 -7.97
C ARG A 63 -13.51 17.92 -8.35
N GLY A 64 -14.18 19.06 -8.15
CA GLY A 64 -15.58 19.23 -8.53
C GLY A 64 -16.46 18.33 -7.68
N ASP A 65 -17.37 17.58 -8.31
CA ASP A 65 -18.23 16.63 -7.60
C ASP A 65 -17.42 15.50 -6.89
N GLN A 66 -16.16 15.28 -7.31
CA GLN A 66 -15.26 14.26 -6.76
C GLN A 66 -14.25 14.79 -5.71
N GLU A 67 -14.35 16.05 -5.27
CA GLU A 67 -13.41 16.68 -4.32
C GLU A 67 -13.39 15.97 -2.94
N ASP A 68 -14.57 15.69 -2.38
CA ASP A 68 -14.72 15.03 -1.07
C ASP A 68 -14.91 13.49 -1.16
N THR A 69 -14.63 12.89 -2.33
CA THR A 69 -14.91 11.46 -2.61
C THR A 69 -13.64 10.61 -2.72
N ILE A 70 -13.77 9.41 -3.29
CA ILE A 70 -12.65 8.53 -3.69
C ILE A 70 -12.02 8.90 -5.05
N GLY A 71 -12.42 10.02 -5.64
CA GLY A 71 -11.81 10.59 -6.85
C GLY A 71 -12.30 9.99 -8.16
N GLU A 72 -11.68 10.41 -9.25
CA GLU A 72 -11.93 9.92 -10.62
C GLU A 72 -10.61 9.83 -11.41
N THR A 73 -10.60 8.99 -12.44
CA THR A 73 -9.50 8.83 -13.40
C THR A 73 -9.92 9.33 -14.79
N ILE A 74 -8.96 9.55 -15.69
CA ILE A 74 -9.25 9.97 -17.07
C ILE A 74 -9.74 8.79 -17.94
N GLY A 75 -9.30 7.57 -17.64
CA GLY A 75 -9.64 6.35 -18.38
C GLY A 75 -11.02 5.81 -18.02
N GLU A 76 -11.24 5.53 -16.73
CA GLU A 76 -12.43 4.82 -16.25
C GLU A 76 -13.48 5.74 -15.59
N GLY A 77 -13.16 7.02 -15.36
CA GLY A 77 -14.04 7.98 -14.70
C GLY A 77 -14.06 7.81 -13.18
N ASP A 78 -15.22 8.02 -12.55
CA ASP A 78 -15.40 7.92 -11.09
C ASP A 78 -14.91 6.58 -10.54
N ASN A 79 -14.06 6.62 -9.51
CA ASN A 79 -13.62 5.41 -8.83
C ASN A 79 -14.80 4.72 -8.14
N ASP A 80 -14.93 3.40 -8.32
CA ASP A 80 -15.88 2.56 -7.60
C ASP A 80 -15.13 1.76 -6.51
N LEU A 81 -15.59 1.87 -5.27
CA LEU A 81 -14.93 1.26 -4.13
C LEU A 81 -14.98 -0.28 -4.15
N GLU A 82 -16.11 -0.87 -4.51
CA GLU A 82 -16.31 -2.32 -4.54
C GLU A 82 -15.58 -2.94 -5.71
N GLN A 83 -15.79 -2.40 -6.92
CA GLN A 83 -15.20 -2.90 -8.15
C GLN A 83 -13.68 -2.65 -8.17
N GLY A 84 -13.22 -1.47 -7.72
CA GLY A 84 -11.79 -1.15 -7.65
C GLY A 84 -11.05 -2.01 -6.61
N THR A 85 -11.64 -2.26 -5.44
CA THR A 85 -11.03 -3.16 -4.45
C THR A 85 -11.00 -4.62 -4.94
N GLN A 86 -12.04 -5.08 -5.64
CA GLN A 86 -12.04 -6.39 -6.32
C GLN A 86 -10.97 -6.48 -7.41
N ALA A 87 -10.75 -5.41 -8.18
CA ALA A 87 -9.69 -5.35 -9.19
C ALA A 87 -8.30 -5.41 -8.56
N ILE A 88 -8.04 -4.66 -7.48
CA ILE A 88 -6.79 -4.69 -6.72
C ILE A 88 -6.48 -6.12 -6.23
N LEU A 89 -7.45 -6.78 -5.58
CA LEU A 89 -7.29 -8.17 -5.11
C LEU A 89 -7.04 -9.17 -6.24
N ALA A 90 -7.66 -8.97 -7.41
CA ALA A 90 -7.46 -9.82 -8.57
C ALA A 90 -6.09 -9.62 -9.24
N GLU A 91 -5.59 -8.39 -9.28
CA GLU A 91 -4.31 -8.01 -9.89
C GLU A 91 -3.12 -8.41 -9.01
N THR A 92 -3.17 -8.16 -7.69
CA THR A 92 -2.08 -8.53 -6.78
C THR A 92 -2.06 -10.04 -6.48
N GLY A 93 -3.23 -10.69 -6.46
CA GLY A 93 -3.37 -12.08 -6.02
C GLY A 93 -3.00 -12.31 -4.55
N ASP A 94 -2.98 -11.24 -3.74
CA ASP A 94 -2.60 -11.21 -2.34
C ASP A 94 -3.72 -10.59 -1.48
N GLN A 95 -3.53 -10.56 -0.16
CA GLN A 95 -4.38 -9.77 0.73
C GLN A 95 -4.13 -8.27 0.52
N LEU A 96 -5.15 -7.43 0.79
CA LEU A 96 -5.00 -5.97 0.87
C LEU A 96 -3.83 -5.59 1.81
N PRO A 97 -3.22 -4.40 1.67
CA PRO A 97 -2.19 -3.90 2.59
C PRO A 97 -2.62 -4.04 4.05
N GLN A 98 -1.88 -4.88 4.79
CA GLN A 98 -2.17 -5.25 6.17
C GLN A 98 -1.50 -4.24 7.10
N ILE A 99 -2.29 -3.33 7.68
CA ILE A 99 -1.79 -2.30 8.62
C ILE A 99 -2.00 -2.72 10.07
N SER A 100 -1.15 -2.24 10.98
CA SER A 100 -1.39 -2.33 12.43
C SER A 100 -1.80 -0.98 13.02
N ALA A 101 -2.54 -1.00 14.14
CA ALA A 101 -2.88 0.23 14.88
C ALA A 101 -1.61 0.81 15.52
N GLY A 102 -1.20 2.00 15.10
CA GLY A 102 0.10 2.59 15.46
C GLY A 102 1.26 2.21 14.52
N GLY A 103 0.96 1.43 13.47
CA GLY A 103 1.87 1.08 12.39
C GLY A 103 1.98 2.16 11.32
N GLU A 104 2.24 1.75 10.08
CA GLU A 104 2.46 2.64 8.95
C GLU A 104 2.06 1.94 7.64
N ILE A 105 1.50 2.68 6.70
CA ILE A 105 1.38 2.26 5.30
C ILE A 105 2.53 2.87 4.48
N GLN A 106 3.23 2.03 3.72
CA GLN A 106 4.26 2.41 2.75
C GLN A 106 3.65 2.34 1.36
N MET A 107 3.80 3.40 0.56
CA MET A 107 3.31 3.48 -0.81
C MET A 107 4.41 3.92 -1.76
N THR A 108 4.30 3.47 -3.02
CA THR A 108 5.04 4.06 -4.15
C THR A 108 4.08 4.95 -4.91
N LEU A 109 4.36 6.25 -4.90
CA LEU A 109 3.71 7.20 -5.79
C LEU A 109 4.56 7.32 -7.05
N HIS A 110 3.99 6.98 -8.20
CA HIS A 110 4.55 7.36 -9.49
C HIS A 110 4.16 8.81 -9.80
N GLN A 111 5.12 9.72 -9.84
CA GLN A 111 4.93 11.08 -10.33
C GLN A 111 5.01 11.06 -11.87
N VAL A 112 3.91 11.35 -12.55
CA VAL A 112 3.92 11.39 -14.03
C VAL A 112 4.40 12.76 -14.52
N ASN A 113 3.75 13.84 -14.08
CA ASN A 113 4.04 15.22 -14.49
C ASN A 113 4.58 16.07 -13.35
N SER A 114 5.07 17.28 -13.64
CA SER A 114 5.61 18.16 -12.62
C SER A 114 4.65 18.44 -11.46
N ASP A 115 3.34 18.56 -11.71
CA ASP A 115 2.30 18.73 -10.68
C ASP A 115 1.90 17.45 -9.92
N GLY A 116 2.51 16.30 -10.24
CA GLY A 116 2.35 15.08 -9.45
C GLY A 116 3.20 15.06 -8.17
N ALA A 117 4.10 16.04 -8.00
CA ALA A 117 5.05 16.11 -6.92
C ALA A 117 4.42 16.46 -5.56
N GLY A 118 5.22 16.42 -4.50
CA GLY A 118 4.82 16.76 -3.14
C GLY A 118 4.86 18.28 -2.82
N PRO A 119 4.44 18.67 -1.61
CA PRO A 119 4.10 17.79 -0.48
C PRO A 119 2.71 17.13 -0.62
N TYR A 120 2.61 15.90 -0.12
CA TYR A 120 1.33 15.19 0.03
C TYR A 120 0.75 15.34 1.43
N THR A 121 -0.58 15.29 1.50
CA THR A 121 -1.35 15.07 2.73
C THR A 121 -2.04 13.72 2.65
N CYS A 122 -2.29 13.08 3.80
CA CYS A 122 -3.01 11.81 3.87
C CYS A 122 -4.04 11.83 5.00
N GLU A 123 -5.10 11.04 4.84
CA GLU A 123 -6.18 10.87 5.79
C GLU A 123 -6.77 9.47 5.71
N ILE A 124 -7.44 9.03 6.78
CA ILE A 124 -8.01 7.70 6.91
C ILE A 124 -9.50 7.75 7.19
N ASN A 125 -10.26 6.91 6.47
CA ASN A 125 -11.67 6.61 6.73
C ASN A 125 -11.76 5.25 7.43
N ALA A 126 -12.40 5.21 8.60
CA ALA A 126 -12.38 4.06 9.50
C ALA A 126 -13.45 2.98 9.21
N ASP A 127 -14.55 3.35 8.57
CA ASP A 127 -15.73 2.51 8.38
C ASP A 127 -15.91 2.00 6.93
N GLY A 128 -14.94 2.27 6.05
CA GLY A 128 -14.99 1.89 4.65
C GLY A 128 -16.06 2.60 3.83
N SER A 129 -16.71 3.65 4.36
CA SER A 129 -17.78 4.38 3.66
C SER A 129 -17.27 5.46 2.70
N ALA A 130 -16.02 5.91 2.87
CA ALA A 130 -15.47 7.14 2.28
C ALA A 130 -16.22 8.45 2.65
N GLU A 131 -17.17 8.44 3.60
CA GLU A 131 -17.94 9.64 3.98
C GLU A 131 -17.23 10.52 5.01
N THR A 132 -16.35 9.95 5.84
CA THR A 132 -15.67 10.69 6.92
C THR A 132 -14.18 10.37 6.99
N TRP A 133 -13.36 11.41 6.98
CA TRP A 133 -11.91 11.31 6.92
C TRP A 133 -11.24 11.95 8.14
N THR A 134 -10.16 11.35 8.61
CA THR A 134 -9.31 11.88 9.70
C THR A 134 -7.89 12.01 9.20
N ALA A 135 -7.33 13.21 9.23
CA ALA A 135 -5.94 13.46 8.84
C ALA A 135 -4.95 12.57 9.61
N ILE A 136 -4.03 11.94 8.88
CA ILE A 136 -2.94 11.12 9.42
C ILE A 136 -1.58 11.74 9.10
N GLN A 137 -0.56 11.40 9.87
CA GLN A 137 0.77 11.98 9.67
C GLN A 137 1.45 11.33 8.47
N VAL A 138 1.72 12.11 7.43
CA VAL A 138 2.67 11.74 6.37
C VAL A 138 4.08 11.72 6.97
N THR A 139 4.73 10.56 6.93
CA THR A 139 6.07 10.31 7.49
C THR A 139 7.17 10.45 6.45
N GLN A 140 6.84 10.14 5.19
CA GLN A 140 7.66 10.41 4.01
C GLN A 140 6.76 10.93 2.89
N SER A 141 7.13 12.04 2.26
CA SER A 141 6.48 12.57 1.06
C SER A 141 7.44 12.45 -0.14
N PRO A 142 6.92 12.34 -1.37
CA PRO A 142 7.66 12.70 -2.57
C PRO A 142 8.28 14.11 -2.46
N PRO A 143 9.39 14.37 -3.19
CA PRO A 143 9.98 15.71 -3.30
C PRO A 143 9.02 16.68 -4.00
N GLY A 144 9.34 17.97 -3.94
CA GLY A 144 8.58 19.04 -4.58
C GLY A 144 8.30 20.22 -3.64
N ASP A 145 7.89 21.34 -4.23
CA ASP A 145 7.43 22.56 -3.56
C ASP A 145 6.14 23.05 -4.23
N ASP A 146 5.11 23.43 -3.47
CA ASP A 146 3.76 23.72 -3.99
C ASP A 146 3.21 22.66 -4.99
N SER A 147 3.44 21.37 -4.69
CA SER A 147 3.12 20.23 -5.57
C SER A 147 3.93 20.16 -6.87
N ARG A 148 5.08 20.84 -6.96
CA ARG A 148 5.90 20.93 -8.18
C ARG A 148 7.32 20.37 -8.00
N ASP A 149 7.69 19.44 -8.88
CA ASP A 149 9.08 19.04 -9.15
C ASP A 149 9.18 18.69 -10.64
N ARG A 150 10.11 19.28 -11.40
CA ARG A 150 10.30 18.95 -12.83
C ARG A 150 11.32 17.83 -13.04
N ASP A 151 12.23 17.64 -12.09
CA ASP A 151 13.29 16.65 -12.22
C ASP A 151 12.80 15.24 -11.81
N GLY A 152 11.62 15.17 -11.17
CA GLY A 152 10.90 13.95 -10.80
C GLY A 152 9.79 13.50 -11.75
N GLU A 153 9.71 14.04 -12.98
CA GLU A 153 8.73 13.55 -13.97
C GLU A 153 9.01 12.08 -14.37
N ALA A 154 7.94 11.33 -14.68
CA ALA A 154 7.95 9.88 -14.97
C ALA A 154 8.78 9.02 -13.96
N THR A 155 8.71 9.34 -12.66
CA THR A 155 9.57 8.75 -11.62
C THR A 155 8.78 8.27 -10.39
N ASP A 156 9.20 7.12 -9.84
CA ASP A 156 8.66 6.56 -8.59
C ASP A 156 9.28 7.21 -7.35
N PHE A 157 8.45 7.62 -6.40
CA PHE A 157 8.85 8.16 -5.10
C PHE A 157 8.12 7.48 -3.93
N PRO A 158 8.77 7.36 -2.76
CA PRO A 158 8.12 6.85 -1.56
C PRO A 158 7.13 7.87 -0.98
N LEU A 159 5.95 7.38 -0.60
CA LEU A 159 4.93 8.10 0.15
C LEU A 159 4.51 7.21 1.33
N ASN A 160 4.81 7.62 2.56
CA ASN A 160 4.47 6.84 3.76
C ASN A 160 3.57 7.66 4.68
N ALA A 161 2.62 6.98 5.34
CA ALA A 161 1.74 7.60 6.32
C ALA A 161 1.53 6.73 7.56
N ALA A 162 1.70 7.32 8.74
CA ALA A 162 1.56 6.65 10.02
C ALA A 162 0.08 6.40 10.36
N ILE A 163 -0.23 5.18 10.77
CA ILE A 163 -1.57 4.79 11.20
C ILE A 163 -1.77 5.18 12.67
N PRO A 164 -2.91 5.80 13.05
CA PRO A 164 -3.16 6.16 14.44
C PRO A 164 -3.09 4.96 15.41
N ALA A 165 -2.50 5.17 16.59
CA ALA A 165 -2.34 4.12 17.62
C ALA A 165 -3.66 3.55 18.17
N GLY A 166 -4.78 4.25 17.93
CA GLY A 166 -6.14 3.80 18.25
C GLY A 166 -7.00 3.56 17.00
N GLN A 167 -6.39 3.31 15.84
CA GLN A 167 -7.14 3.04 14.62
C GLN A 167 -7.93 1.74 14.75
N GLU A 168 -9.23 1.84 14.53
CA GLU A 168 -10.11 0.70 14.25
C GLU A 168 -10.50 0.77 12.77
N CYS A 169 -10.66 -0.39 12.14
CA CYS A 169 -11.23 -0.49 10.80
C CYS A 169 -12.45 -1.39 10.89
N THR A 170 -13.61 -0.88 10.50
CA THR A 170 -14.91 -1.55 10.64
C THR A 170 -15.63 -1.74 9.30
N GLY A 171 -15.05 -1.24 8.21
CA GLY A 171 -15.58 -1.39 6.87
C GLY A 171 -15.60 -2.84 6.40
N THR A 172 -16.51 -3.12 5.48
CA THR A 172 -16.52 -4.35 4.69
C THR A 172 -16.61 -3.94 3.22
N VAL A 173 -15.59 -4.29 2.43
CA VAL A 173 -15.45 -3.89 1.03
C VAL A 173 -14.95 -5.08 0.23
N ALA A 174 -15.51 -5.37 -0.94
CA ALA A 174 -15.13 -6.51 -1.80
C ALA A 174 -15.24 -7.90 -1.13
N GLY A 175 -15.92 -7.98 0.02
CA GLY A 175 -15.98 -9.18 0.87
C GLY A 175 -14.86 -9.28 1.92
N GLU A 176 -13.91 -8.35 1.94
CA GLU A 176 -12.91 -8.22 2.99
C GLU A 176 -13.48 -7.45 4.19
N GLU A 177 -13.31 -8.00 5.39
CA GLU A 177 -13.71 -7.37 6.67
C GLU A 177 -12.56 -6.53 7.24
N ASN A 178 -12.89 -5.62 8.18
CA ASN A 178 -11.93 -4.72 8.84
C ASN A 178 -11.17 -3.80 7.87
N VAL A 179 -11.85 -3.30 6.83
CA VAL A 179 -11.28 -2.39 5.84
C VAL A 179 -11.35 -0.94 6.33
N CYS A 180 -10.23 -0.22 6.21
CA CYS A 180 -10.16 1.23 6.20
C CYS A 180 -9.80 1.70 4.79
N LEU A 181 -9.99 2.98 4.50
CA LEU A 181 -9.50 3.61 3.27
C LEU A 181 -8.46 4.68 3.65
N VAL A 182 -7.31 4.69 2.99
CA VAL A 182 -6.30 5.75 3.14
C VAL A 182 -6.34 6.61 1.87
N ARG A 183 -6.79 7.85 1.98
CA ARG A 183 -6.74 8.85 0.91
C ARG A 183 -5.46 9.66 1.06
N CYS A 184 -4.69 9.80 -0.01
CA CYS A 184 -3.54 10.69 -0.06
C CYS A 184 -3.60 11.56 -1.31
N MET A 185 -3.35 12.86 -1.15
CA MET A 185 -3.37 13.83 -2.24
C MET A 185 -2.43 15.03 -1.99
N ASN A 186 -1.94 15.63 -3.06
CA ASN A 186 -1.21 16.91 -3.04
C ASN A 186 -2.16 18.12 -3.19
N ASP A 187 -1.62 19.34 -3.26
CA ASP A 187 -2.38 20.60 -3.39
C ASP A 187 -2.27 21.19 -4.81
N ALA A 188 -2.20 20.33 -5.84
CA ALA A 188 -2.01 20.76 -7.21
C ALA A 188 -3.25 21.49 -7.76
N ARG A 189 -3.07 22.71 -8.28
CA ARG A 189 -4.18 23.55 -8.78
C ARG A 189 -4.95 22.99 -9.97
N ALA A 190 -4.38 22.05 -10.72
CA ALA A 190 -5.10 21.35 -11.79
C ALA A 190 -6.16 20.37 -11.22
N GLY A 191 -6.02 20.03 -9.94
CA GLY A 191 -6.82 19.13 -9.11
C GLY A 191 -5.83 18.42 -8.16
N PRO A 192 -6.10 18.31 -6.86
CA PRO A 192 -5.35 17.40 -6.00
C PRO A 192 -5.20 16.02 -6.65
N PHE A 193 -3.97 15.54 -6.80
CA PHE A 193 -3.65 14.23 -7.40
C PHE A 193 -3.14 13.26 -6.35
N GLY A 194 -3.36 11.96 -6.55
CA GLY A 194 -2.89 10.91 -5.66
C GLY A 194 -3.73 9.65 -5.80
N GLY A 195 -4.45 9.27 -4.74
CA GLY A 195 -5.38 8.14 -4.78
C GLY A 195 -5.94 7.73 -3.42
N VAL A 196 -6.85 6.75 -3.45
CA VAL A 196 -7.39 6.08 -2.26
C VAL A 196 -6.97 4.63 -2.27
N VAL A 197 -6.26 4.19 -1.23
CA VAL A 197 -5.81 2.80 -1.05
C VAL A 197 -6.73 2.11 -0.03
N PRO A 198 -7.44 1.03 -0.39
CA PRO A 198 -8.09 0.15 0.57
C PRO A 198 -7.03 -0.60 1.38
N VAL A 199 -7.13 -0.55 2.70
CA VAL A 199 -6.21 -1.22 3.63
C VAL A 199 -7.01 -2.05 4.63
N GLN A 200 -6.45 -3.17 5.10
CA GLN A 200 -7.11 -4.02 6.07
C GLN A 200 -6.36 -3.91 7.41
N LEU A 201 -7.08 -3.68 8.50
CA LEU A 201 -6.48 -3.76 9.83
C LEU A 201 -6.13 -5.22 10.08
N ALA A 202 -4.82 -5.49 10.17
CA ALA A 202 -4.29 -6.81 10.41
C ALA A 202 -4.93 -7.37 11.68
N ASN A 203 -5.74 -8.41 11.51
CA ASN A 203 -6.29 -9.15 12.63
C ASN A 203 -5.11 -9.72 13.42
N ASN A 204 -4.79 -9.10 14.56
CA ASN A 204 -3.87 -9.65 15.54
C ASN A 204 -4.35 -11.07 15.85
N ALA A 205 -3.63 -12.05 15.34
CA ALA A 205 -4.01 -13.45 15.39
C ALA A 205 -3.80 -14.00 16.81
N ASN A 206 -4.62 -13.52 17.75
CA ASN A 206 -4.88 -14.17 19.02
C ASN A 206 -5.35 -15.59 18.69
N GLY A 207 -4.45 -16.55 18.89
CA GLY A 207 -4.43 -17.78 18.13
C GLY A 207 -5.72 -18.58 18.23
N ASN A 208 -6.53 -18.52 17.17
CA ASN A 208 -7.64 -19.44 16.94
C ASN A 208 -7.53 -20.16 15.60
N GLY A 209 -6.27 -20.41 15.19
CA GLY A 209 -5.95 -21.44 14.21
C GLY A 209 -6.42 -22.78 14.73
N ASN A 210 -7.57 -23.25 14.24
CA ASN A 210 -8.13 -24.55 14.53
C ASN A 210 -7.22 -25.64 13.95
N ALA A 211 -6.21 -26.03 14.72
CA ALA A 211 -5.26 -27.09 14.38
C ALA A 211 -5.93 -28.47 14.47
N ASN A 212 -6.88 -28.73 13.56
CA ASN A 212 -7.41 -30.07 13.30
C ASN A 212 -6.39 -30.90 12.49
N GLY A 213 -5.18 -31.02 13.05
CA GLY A 213 -4.12 -31.87 12.55
C GLY A 213 -4.43 -33.33 12.87
N ASN A 214 -5.10 -34.01 11.93
CA ASN A 214 -5.41 -35.43 12.00
C ASN A 214 -4.14 -36.30 12.03
N ALA A 215 -3.57 -36.52 13.22
CA ALA A 215 -2.42 -37.37 13.44
C ALA A 215 -2.80 -38.86 13.42
N ASN A 216 -3.11 -39.39 12.23
CA ASN A 216 -3.29 -40.83 12.01
C ASN A 216 -1.93 -41.55 12.03
N GLY A 217 -1.42 -41.83 13.24
CA GLY A 217 -0.15 -42.51 13.50
C GLY A 217 -0.29 -43.98 13.89
N ASN A 218 -0.89 -44.82 13.04
CA ASN A 218 -0.92 -46.28 13.26
C ASN A 218 0.35 -46.97 12.72
N THR A 219 1.27 -47.36 13.61
CA THR A 219 2.21 -48.47 13.35
C THR A 219 2.40 -49.37 14.57
N ASN A 220 2.07 -50.64 14.39
CA ASN A 220 2.21 -51.75 15.34
C ASN A 220 3.17 -52.81 14.71
N ALA A 221 4.07 -53.50 15.39
CA ALA A 221 4.34 -53.67 16.83
C ALA A 221 5.82 -54.04 17.05
N ASN A 222 6.30 -54.09 18.31
CA ASN A 222 6.68 -55.35 18.99
C ASN A 222 7.43 -55.10 20.32
N GLY A 223 7.12 -55.88 21.36
CA GLY A 223 7.44 -55.56 22.75
C GLY A 223 8.85 -55.87 23.26
N ASN A 224 9.11 -55.37 24.47
CA ASN A 224 9.63 -56.21 25.54
C ASN A 224 9.00 -55.77 26.87
N ALA A 225 8.47 -56.73 27.63
CA ALA A 225 7.88 -56.48 28.94
C ALA A 225 8.81 -57.02 30.04
N ASN A 226 9.28 -56.15 30.92
CA ASN A 226 9.65 -56.57 32.27
C ASN A 226 9.26 -55.46 33.24
N GLY A 227 8.41 -55.78 34.21
CA GLY A 227 7.86 -54.80 35.14
C GLY A 227 8.64 -54.73 36.43
N ASN A 228 8.49 -53.61 37.15
CA ASN A 228 8.24 -53.69 38.58
C ASN A 228 7.34 -52.53 39.01
N ALA A 229 6.38 -52.81 39.88
CA ALA A 229 5.41 -51.84 40.35
C ALA A 229 5.71 -51.42 41.79
N ASN A 230 5.92 -50.12 42.00
CA ASN A 230 5.62 -49.44 43.26
C ASN A 230 5.51 -47.94 42.91
N GLY A 231 4.45 -47.19 43.22
CA GLY A 231 3.41 -47.45 44.20
C GLY A 231 3.69 -46.73 45.51
N ASN A 232 3.52 -45.40 45.53
CA ASN A 232 2.56 -44.77 46.44
C ASN A 232 2.42 -43.26 46.14
N THR A 233 1.20 -42.77 46.27
CA THR A 233 0.87 -41.35 46.42
C THR A 233 1.36 -40.83 47.77
N ASN A 234 1.60 -39.53 47.91
CA ASN A 234 0.60 -38.61 48.50
C ASN A 234 1.18 -37.19 48.60
N ALA A 235 0.31 -36.19 48.47
CA ALA A 235 0.65 -34.82 48.82
C ALA A 235 0.66 -34.65 50.35
N ASN A 236 1.47 -33.71 50.86
CA ASN A 236 0.88 -32.71 51.74
C ASN A 236 1.64 -31.37 51.71
N THR A 237 0.85 -30.33 51.93
CA THR A 237 1.20 -28.93 52.17
C THR A 237 2.12 -28.71 53.39
N GLY A 238 2.86 -27.60 53.37
CA GLY A 238 3.66 -27.10 54.49
C GLY A 238 3.98 -25.62 54.30
N ASN A 239 3.18 -24.75 54.91
CA ASN A 239 3.31 -23.29 54.86
C ASN A 239 4.24 -22.76 55.99
N ALA A 240 4.72 -21.53 55.81
CA ALA A 240 5.27 -20.60 56.82
C ALA A 240 6.68 -20.89 57.40
N ASN A 241 7.43 -19.89 57.91
CA ASN A 241 7.49 -18.43 57.66
C ASN A 241 8.69 -17.85 58.46
N GLY A 242 9.47 -16.94 57.87
CA GLY A 242 10.45 -16.10 58.59
C GLY A 242 11.73 -16.78 59.09
N ASN A 243 12.74 -16.06 59.59
CA ASN A 243 13.01 -14.61 59.57
C ASN A 243 14.49 -14.36 59.96
N THR A 244 15.15 -13.34 59.41
CA THR A 244 16.51 -12.82 59.79
C THR A 244 17.69 -13.82 59.68
N ASN A 245 18.98 -13.45 59.68
CA ASN A 245 19.64 -12.13 59.84
C ASN A 245 20.92 -12.08 58.97
N ALA A 246 21.45 -10.87 58.73
CA ALA A 246 22.72 -10.65 58.03
C ALA A 246 23.95 -10.89 58.93
N ASN A 247 25.10 -11.23 58.33
CA ASN A 247 26.35 -10.45 58.46
C ASN A 247 27.37 -10.84 57.36
N ALA A 248 28.32 -9.94 57.08
CA ALA A 248 29.38 -10.08 56.08
C ALA A 248 30.67 -10.72 56.63
N GLY A 249 31.63 -10.99 55.73
CA GLY A 249 33.07 -10.99 56.10
C GLY A 249 33.91 -12.16 55.61
N THR A 250 34.48 -12.02 54.42
CA THR A 250 35.87 -12.36 54.03
C THR A 250 36.67 -13.39 54.86
N GLY A 251 37.27 -14.39 54.18
CA GLY A 251 38.66 -14.76 54.50
C GLY A 251 39.11 -16.20 54.28
N ASN A 252 40.13 -16.32 53.41
CA ASN A 252 41.26 -17.26 53.49
C ASN A 252 41.28 -18.55 52.65
N THR A 253 42.49 -18.86 52.20
CA THR A 253 42.88 -19.83 51.17
C THR A 253 43.40 -21.15 51.73
N ASN A 254 43.12 -22.24 51.04
CA ASN A 254 44.03 -23.37 50.80
C ASN A 254 43.42 -24.19 49.64
N GLY A 255 44.14 -24.74 48.66
CA GLY A 255 45.56 -25.01 48.60
C GLY A 255 45.76 -26.51 48.33
N ASN A 256 45.74 -26.92 47.06
CA ASN A 256 46.28 -28.22 46.67
C ASN A 256 46.88 -28.17 45.26
N THR A 257 48.14 -28.59 45.17
CA THR A 257 48.95 -28.64 43.96
C THR A 257 48.94 -30.04 43.37
N ASN A 258 48.91 -30.17 42.04
CA ASN A 258 49.65 -31.26 41.40
C ASN A 258 50.39 -30.75 40.16
N THR A 259 51.61 -31.24 39.99
CA THR A 259 52.61 -30.77 39.04
C THR A 259 52.80 -31.76 37.91
N ASN A 260 53.02 -31.27 36.69
CA ASN A 260 54.03 -31.91 35.84
C ASN A 260 54.80 -30.86 35.02
N THR A 261 56.11 -31.10 34.92
CA THR A 261 57.13 -30.35 34.18
C THR A 261 56.98 -30.57 32.65
N ASN A 262 57.66 -29.85 31.74
CA ASN A 262 59.05 -29.43 31.78
C ASN A 262 59.42 -28.35 30.71
N THR A 263 60.38 -27.46 31.03
CA THR A 263 61.37 -26.75 30.15
C THR A 263 60.97 -26.14 28.78
N GLY A 264 61.37 -24.92 28.39
CA GLY A 264 62.14 -23.86 29.08
C GLY A 264 62.55 -22.69 28.15
N ASN A 265 62.61 -21.47 28.72
CA ASN A 265 63.64 -20.39 28.63
C ASN A 265 64.50 -20.26 27.34
N THR A 266 64.76 -19.12 26.68
CA THR A 266 64.81 -17.64 26.98
C THR A 266 64.29 -16.81 25.76
N GLY A 267 64.29 -15.47 25.64
CA GLY A 267 64.49 -14.34 26.58
C GLY A 267 65.01 -13.01 25.93
N THR A 268 64.62 -11.85 26.50
CA THR A 268 65.18 -10.46 26.39
C THR A 268 65.46 -9.77 25.03
N GLY A 269 64.55 -8.86 24.64
CA GLY A 269 64.75 -7.40 24.36
C GLY A 269 65.78 -6.84 23.36
N ASN A 270 65.38 -5.83 22.54
CA ASN A 270 65.78 -4.39 22.69
C ASN A 270 65.23 -3.46 21.54
N THR A 271 64.96 -2.19 21.88
CA THR A 271 64.91 -0.93 21.07
C THR A 271 64.74 -0.91 19.53
N GLY A 272 63.87 0.00 19.05
CA GLY A 272 64.35 1.30 18.54
C GLY A 272 63.97 1.75 17.11
N ASN A 273 63.60 3.03 17.01
CA ASN A 273 63.51 3.92 15.82
C ASN A 273 62.30 3.70 14.86
N ASP A 274 61.47 4.71 14.59
CA ASP A 274 61.69 6.05 13.97
C ASP A 274 61.98 5.89 12.45
N ASP A 275 61.39 6.60 11.48
CA ASP A 275 60.42 7.71 11.47
C ASP A 275 59.67 7.71 10.11
N ASP A 276 58.59 8.48 10.01
CA ASP A 276 58.46 9.64 9.09
C ASP A 276 57.02 9.86 8.58
N ALA A 277 56.64 11.13 8.41
CA ALA A 277 55.27 11.58 8.23
C ALA A 277 55.10 12.59 7.08
N GLY A 278 54.22 12.23 6.14
CA GLY A 278 53.49 13.17 5.28
C GLY A 278 54.22 13.72 4.05
N ASN A 279 53.47 13.93 2.96
CA ASN A 279 53.25 15.26 2.40
C ASN A 279 52.00 15.28 1.50
N THR A 280 51.60 16.49 1.14
CA THR A 280 50.36 16.92 0.49
C THR A 280 50.39 16.96 -1.04
N SER A 281 49.21 17.18 -1.61
CA SER A 281 48.91 18.05 -2.78
C SER A 281 48.64 17.44 -4.18
N SER A 282 47.40 17.73 -4.63
CA SER A 282 47.00 18.28 -5.94
C SER A 282 47.36 17.60 -7.28
N SER A 283 46.33 17.14 -7.99
CA SER A 283 46.10 17.15 -9.47
C SER A 283 44.68 16.59 -9.69
N ASN A 284 43.64 17.22 -10.26
CA ASN A 284 43.46 18.17 -11.36
C ASN A 284 43.50 17.56 -12.79
N GLY A 285 42.32 17.43 -13.43
CA GLY A 285 42.18 17.58 -14.89
C GLY A 285 41.52 16.43 -15.68
N ASN A 286 40.47 16.81 -16.44
CA ASN A 286 39.97 16.21 -17.69
C ASN A 286 39.32 14.80 -17.68
N ASP A 287 38.43 14.43 -18.62
CA ASP A 287 37.55 15.15 -19.57
C ASP A 287 36.77 14.07 -20.36
N SER A 288 35.47 14.27 -20.61
CA SER A 288 34.79 13.70 -21.80
C SER A 288 33.35 14.22 -21.97
N THR A 289 33.22 15.28 -22.78
CA THR A 289 32.27 15.38 -23.91
C THR A 289 30.80 14.96 -23.76
N ASN A 290 29.93 15.98 -23.73
CA ASN A 290 28.90 16.29 -24.73
C ASN A 290 27.96 15.16 -25.25
N ASN A 291 26.65 15.37 -25.06
CA ASN A 291 25.69 15.26 -26.16
C ASN A 291 24.48 16.17 -25.95
N ASN A 292 24.38 17.24 -26.75
CA ASN A 292 23.09 17.89 -27.03
C ASN A 292 22.33 17.00 -28.02
N ASN A 293 21.06 16.68 -27.73
CA ASN A 293 20.05 16.45 -28.76
C ASN A 293 18.92 17.45 -28.51
N ASN A 294 18.71 18.35 -29.48
CA ASN A 294 17.38 18.91 -29.70
C ASN A 294 16.60 17.81 -30.41
N ASP A 295 15.37 17.56 -30.00
CA ASP A 295 14.34 17.02 -30.89
C ASP A 295 13.13 17.94 -30.78
N GLU A 296 12.83 18.62 -31.91
CA GLU A 296 11.59 19.34 -32.16
C GLU A 296 10.59 18.27 -32.63
N ASP A 297 9.42 18.15 -32.00
CA ASP A 297 8.35 17.29 -32.51
C ASP A 297 6.98 17.95 -32.31
N ASP A 298 6.29 18.12 -33.44
CA ASP A 298 5.12 18.94 -33.70
C ASP A 298 3.87 18.68 -32.82
N ASP A 299 3.09 19.75 -32.62
CA ASP A 299 1.73 19.72 -32.09
C ASP A 299 0.73 19.27 -33.17
N GLU A 300 -0.19 18.34 -32.84
CA GLU A 300 -1.46 18.16 -33.57
C GLU A 300 -2.63 18.37 -32.60
N ASP A 301 -3.45 19.39 -32.89
CA ASP A 301 -4.62 19.78 -32.11
C ASP A 301 -5.82 18.84 -32.32
N GLU A 302 -6.42 18.33 -31.25
CA GLU A 302 -7.80 17.83 -31.27
C GLU A 302 -8.61 18.43 -30.10
N ASP A 303 -9.37 19.48 -30.40
CA ASP A 303 -10.44 20.02 -29.56
C ASP A 303 -11.67 19.08 -29.60
N GLU A 304 -12.15 18.61 -28.43
CA GLU A 304 -13.54 18.15 -28.30
C GLU A 304 -14.26 18.95 -27.19
N GLU A 305 -15.45 19.45 -27.53
CA GLU A 305 -16.28 20.33 -26.70
C GLU A 305 -17.23 19.51 -25.81
N ASP A 306 -17.05 19.54 -24.49
CA ASP A 306 -18.01 18.98 -23.53
C ASP A 306 -19.22 19.94 -23.34
N GLU A 307 -20.23 19.86 -24.22
CA GLU A 307 -21.52 20.55 -24.02
C GLU A 307 -22.44 19.84 -23.00
N ASP A 308 -22.53 20.43 -21.81
CA ASP A 308 -23.45 20.10 -20.72
C ASP A 308 -24.95 20.13 -21.16
N THR A 309 -25.61 18.97 -21.13
CA THR A 309 -27.06 18.85 -21.41
C THR A 309 -27.84 17.96 -20.43
N ALA A 310 -27.67 18.19 -19.12
CA ALA A 310 -28.46 17.54 -18.07
C ALA A 310 -29.94 18.04 -17.96
N ASN A 311 -30.80 17.90 -18.99
CA ASN A 311 -32.27 18.00 -18.76
C ASN A 311 -33.23 17.39 -19.81
N LYS A 312 -33.55 16.08 -19.71
CA LYS A 312 -34.92 15.54 -19.87
C LYS A 312 -35.02 14.02 -19.62
N ARG A 313 -35.46 13.62 -18.42
CA ARG A 313 -36.17 12.35 -18.22
C ARG A 313 -37.50 12.59 -17.52
N ARG A 314 -38.60 12.48 -18.27
CA ARG A 314 -39.91 12.11 -17.74
C ARG A 314 -40.64 11.16 -18.70
N GLU A 315 -40.97 10.00 -18.13
CA GLU A 315 -42.01 9.05 -18.52
C GLU A 315 -42.01 8.49 -19.96
N LEU A 316 -41.87 7.16 -20.04
CA LEU A 316 -42.95 6.30 -20.55
C LEU A 316 -42.79 4.86 -20.06
N SER A 317 -43.93 4.23 -19.76
CA SER A 317 -44.03 2.91 -19.11
C SER A 317 -44.67 1.89 -20.04
N SER A 318 -44.04 0.71 -20.15
CA SER A 318 -44.66 -0.60 -20.47
C SER A 318 -45.30 -0.82 -21.87
N PRO A 319 -45.52 -2.09 -22.32
CA PRO A 319 -44.78 -3.33 -22.06
C PRO A 319 -44.43 -4.13 -23.34
N LEU A 320 -43.62 -5.18 -23.16
CA LEU A 320 -43.20 -6.15 -24.19
C LEU A 320 -44.36 -6.81 -24.96
N LYS A 321 -44.28 -6.83 -26.30
CA LYS A 321 -45.14 -7.66 -27.16
C LYS A 321 -44.49 -9.01 -27.46
N ARG A 322 -45.28 -10.08 -27.27
CA ARG A 322 -44.92 -11.46 -27.61
C ARG A 322 -44.96 -11.65 -29.14
N ASN A 323 -44.03 -12.44 -29.67
CA ASN A 323 -44.22 -13.12 -30.95
C ASN A 323 -44.26 -14.62 -30.71
N ALA A 324 -45.23 -15.29 -31.33
CA ALA A 324 -45.45 -16.73 -31.20
C ALA A 324 -45.33 -17.38 -32.58
N THR A 325 -44.56 -18.47 -32.68
CA THR A 325 -44.56 -19.34 -33.86
C THR A 325 -44.68 -20.80 -33.43
N THR A 326 -45.93 -21.25 -33.50
CA THR A 326 -46.43 -22.61 -33.71
C THR A 326 -45.40 -23.74 -33.89
N PHE A 327 -45.47 -24.75 -33.00
CA PHE A 327 -45.40 -26.15 -33.42
C PHE A 327 -46.44 -26.97 -32.63
N ASN A 328 -47.32 -27.68 -33.36
CA ASN A 328 -48.28 -28.63 -32.79
C ASN A 328 -47.66 -30.03 -32.81
N ILE A 329 -48.06 -30.91 -31.86
CA ILE A 329 -48.65 -32.24 -32.14
C ILE A 329 -49.02 -33.01 -30.84
N MET A 330 -50.33 -33.22 -30.69
CA MET A 330 -51.05 -34.40 -30.16
C MET A 330 -50.86 -34.98 -28.74
N LEU A 331 -52.01 -34.97 -28.01
CA LEU A 331 -52.68 -36.12 -27.33
C LEU A 331 -51.92 -36.80 -26.16
N LYS A 332 -52.40 -36.90 -24.90
CA LYS A 332 -53.69 -37.48 -24.45
C LYS A 332 -53.65 -37.65 -22.90
N ARG A 333 -54.82 -37.61 -22.26
CA ARG A 333 -55.19 -38.19 -20.92
C ARG A 333 -54.67 -37.53 -19.62
N GLN A 334 -55.57 -36.76 -19.01
CA GLN A 334 -55.82 -36.74 -17.55
C GLN A 334 -56.77 -37.91 -17.15
N PRO A 335 -57.14 -38.11 -15.85
CA PRO A 335 -56.48 -37.78 -14.57
C PRO A 335 -56.38 -39.04 -13.65
N ILE A 336 -56.00 -38.89 -12.36
CA ILE A 336 -56.77 -39.33 -11.16
C ILE A 336 -55.95 -39.18 -9.85
N LEU A 337 -56.63 -38.63 -8.84
CA LEU A 337 -56.55 -38.76 -7.35
C LEU A 337 -55.48 -39.73 -6.75
N ARG A 338 -54.94 -39.52 -5.54
CA ARG A 338 -55.62 -39.13 -4.29
C ARG A 338 -54.63 -38.72 -3.17
N ARG A 339 -55.12 -38.00 -2.14
CA ARG A 339 -54.39 -37.72 -0.87
C ARG A 339 -54.45 -38.89 0.12
N ARG A 340 -53.44 -38.91 1.02
CA ARG A 340 -53.47 -39.21 2.47
C ARG A 340 -53.58 -40.65 3.00
N GLU A 341 -52.84 -40.84 4.10
CA GLU A 341 -53.09 -41.72 5.26
C GLU A 341 -53.02 -43.24 5.02
N TYR A 342 -51.87 -43.85 5.36
CA TYR A 342 -51.65 -44.49 6.67
C TYR A 342 -50.17 -44.35 7.08
#